data_AF-Q9YHC8-F1
#
_entry.id   AF-Q9YHC8-F1
#
_cell.length_a   1.000
_cell.length_b   1.000
_cell.length_c   1.000
_cell.angle_alpha   90.00
_cell.angle_beta   90.00
_cell.angle_gamma   90.00
#
_symmetry.space_group_name_H-M   'P 1'
#
loop_
_entity.id
_entity.type
_entity.pdbx_description
1 polymer ?
#
loop_
_entity_poly.entity_id
_entity_poly.type
_entity_poly.pdbx_seq_one_letter_code
_entity_poly.pdbx_strand_id
1 'polypeptide(L)'
;WLLVEGLYLHNLLVLVVFSERSYFMLYICIGWGAPVLFMAPWVAVKYTYESDQCWTININMGYWWIIRSSVLLAITINFLIFMRIIQILLSKMRAHQMRYTDYRLRLARSTLTLIPLLGIHEVVFALVTDETAMGTLRLVKLFFDLFIGSFQGMLVAVLYCFLNGEV
;
A
#
# COMPACT_ATOMS: atom_id res chain seq x y z
N TRP A 1 1.88 7.48 -1.48
CA TRP A 1 1.94 7.72 -0.03
C TRP A 1 2.09 6.46 0.80
N LEU A 2 1.22 5.45 0.69
CA LEU A 2 1.37 4.16 1.41
C LEU A 2 2.78 3.55 1.31
N LEU A 3 3.41 3.62 0.12
CA LEU A 3 4.79 3.17 -0.08
C LEU A 3 5.82 3.96 0.74
N VAL A 4 5.65 5.27 0.80
CA VAL A 4 6.54 6.17 1.54
C VAL A 4 6.43 5.90 3.03
N GLU A 5 5.21 5.68 3.55
CA GLU A 5 4.98 5.29 4.94
C GLU A 5 5.63 3.93 5.27
N GLY A 6 5.51 2.95 4.36
CA GLY A 6 6.20 1.66 4.49
C GLY A 6 7.72 1.79 4.54
N LEU A 7 8.31 2.55 3.62
CA LEU A 7 9.74 2.81 3.58
C LEU A 7 10.22 3.55 4.83
N TYR A 8 9.47 4.56 5.28
CA TYR A 8 9.75 5.31 6.49
C TYR A 8 9.79 4.39 7.72
N LEU A 9 8.76 3.56 7.90
CA LEU A 9 8.65 2.65 9.04
C LEU A 9 9.72 1.54 9.00
N HIS A 10 10.06 1.04 7.81
CA HIS A 10 11.15 0.10 7.61
C HIS A 10 12.50 0.70 8.01
N ASN A 11 12.80 1.90 7.52
CA ASN A 11 14.05 2.59 7.82
C ASN A 11 14.16 2.94 9.31
N LEU A 12 13.06 3.36 9.95
CA LEU A 12 13.04 3.60 11.40
C LEU A 12 13.40 2.35 12.20
N LEU A 13 12.88 1.18 11.82
CA LEU A 13 13.11 -0.09 12.53
C LEU A 13 14.49 -0.70 12.29
N VAL A 14 15.03 -0.57 11.08
CA VAL A 14 16.30 -1.20 10.66
C VAL A 14 17.49 -0.30 10.93
N LEU A 15 17.35 0.98 10.62
CA LEU A 15 18.48 1.87 10.47
C LEU A 15 18.73 2.78 11.67
N VAL A 16 17.77 2.93 12.60
CA VAL A 16 17.83 3.52 13.98
C VAL A 16 18.56 4.89 14.17
N VAL A 17 19.29 5.42 13.18
CA VAL A 17 20.39 6.38 13.37
C VAL A 17 20.50 7.40 12.21
N PHE A 18 19.45 7.63 11.40
CA PHE A 18 19.57 8.57 10.28
C PHE A 18 18.88 9.91 10.57
N SER A 19 19.59 11.00 10.23
CA SER A 19 19.13 12.38 10.42
C SER A 19 17.81 12.62 9.69
N GLU A 20 16.71 12.72 10.45
CA GLU A 20 15.32 12.81 9.95
C GLU A 20 15.11 13.92 8.91
N ARG A 21 15.88 15.01 9.00
CA ARG A 21 15.64 16.24 8.26
C ARG A 21 16.02 16.16 6.78
N SER A 22 17.05 15.39 6.42
CA SER A 22 17.53 15.33 5.03
C SER A 22 16.71 14.37 4.15
N TYR A 23 16.18 13.30 4.74
CA TYR A 23 15.43 12.27 3.99
C TYR A 23 13.94 12.59 3.87
N PHE A 24 13.40 13.46 4.72
CA PHE A 24 12.01 13.89 4.64
C PHE A 24 11.67 14.51 3.28
N MET A 25 12.54 15.39 2.76
CA MET A 25 12.33 15.99 1.43
C MET A 25 12.37 14.94 0.33
N LEU A 26 13.27 13.96 0.41
CA LEU A 26 13.32 12.83 -0.53
C LEU A 26 12.02 12.01 -0.50
N TYR A 27 11.49 11.71 0.68
CA TYR A 27 10.21 11.00 0.83
C TYR A 27 9.03 11.76 0.21
N ILE A 28 8.98 13.09 0.36
CA ILE A 28 7.98 13.94 -0.29
C ILE A 28 8.12 13.90 -1.81
N CYS A 29 9.35 14.03 -2.31
CA CYS A 29 9.63 13.95 -3.75
C CYS A 29 9.23 12.59 -4.34
N ILE A 30 9.46 11.49 -3.63
CA ILE A 30 9.02 10.15 -4.05
C ILE A 30 7.48 10.07 -4.00
N GLY A 31 6.86 10.56 -2.93
CA GLY A 31 5.41 10.52 -2.73
C GLY A 31 4.61 11.23 -3.81
N TRP A 32 5.06 12.41 -4.24
CA TRP A 32 4.40 13.22 -5.28
C TRP A 32 4.95 12.99 -6.68
N GLY A 33 6.27 12.82 -6.82
CA GLY A 33 6.94 12.74 -8.11
C GLY A 33 6.76 11.39 -8.80
N ALA A 34 6.79 10.28 -8.05
CA ALA A 34 6.64 8.96 -8.66
C ALA A 34 5.28 8.77 -9.36
N PRO A 35 4.13 9.17 -8.77
CA PRO A 35 2.84 9.12 -9.47
C PRO A 35 2.83 9.93 -10.78
N VAL A 36 3.41 11.13 -10.78
CA VAL A 36 3.48 11.99 -11.97
C VAL A 36 4.31 11.34 -13.08
N LEU A 37 5.43 10.70 -12.72
CA LEU A 37 6.32 10.03 -13.68
C LEU A 37 5.62 8.91 -14.46
N PHE A 38 4.74 8.14 -13.81
CA PHE A 38 3.98 7.06 -14.47
C PHE A 38 2.68 7.54 -15.12
N MET A 39 2.06 8.58 -14.57
CA MET A 39 0.83 9.15 -15.11
C MET A 39 1.08 9.94 -16.41
N ALA A 40 2.17 10.69 -16.52
CA ALA A 40 2.43 11.53 -17.69
C ALA A 40 2.54 10.73 -19.01
N PRO A 41 3.26 9.60 -19.08
CA PRO A 41 3.27 8.74 -20.28
C PRO A 41 1.88 8.20 -20.63
N TRP A 42 1.09 7.82 -19.64
CA TRP A 42 -0.27 7.33 -19.86
C TRP A 42 -1.18 8.43 -20.44
N VAL A 43 -1.13 9.64 -19.89
CA VAL A 43 -1.88 10.80 -20.39
C VAL A 43 -1.46 11.15 -21.82
N ALA A 44 -0.15 11.14 -22.11
CA ALA A 44 0.35 11.43 -23.44
C ALA A 44 -0.19 10.41 -24.48
N VAL A 45 -0.12 9.12 -24.16
CA VAL A 45 -0.61 8.04 -25.03
C VAL A 45 -2.14 8.11 -25.20
N LYS A 46 -2.90 8.37 -24.12
CA LYS A 46 -4.36 8.55 -24.20
C LYS A 46 -4.74 9.75 -25.07
N TYR A 47 -4.05 10.87 -24.90
CA TYR A 47 -4.30 12.08 -25.69
C TYR A 47 -3.99 11.88 -27.18
N THR A 48 -2.93 11.14 -27.53
CA THR A 48 -2.55 10.96 -28.94
C THR A 48 -3.37 9.89 -29.66
N TYR A 49 -3.80 8.83 -28.98
CA TYR A 49 -4.39 7.64 -29.62
C TYR A 49 -5.87 7.41 -29.29
N GLU A 50 -6.38 7.90 -28.16
CA GLU A 50 -7.74 7.64 -27.67
C GLU A 50 -8.38 8.93 -27.09
N SER A 51 -8.34 10.03 -27.85
CA SER A 51 -8.90 11.33 -27.44
C SER A 51 -10.44 11.41 -27.60
N ASP A 52 -11.15 10.39 -27.14
CA ASP A 52 -12.61 10.35 -27.16
C ASP A 52 -13.20 10.42 -25.75
N GLN A 53 -14.19 11.29 -25.55
CA GLN A 53 -14.99 11.42 -24.32
C GLN A 53 -14.16 11.67 -23.04
N CYS A 54 -14.55 11.08 -21.90
CA CYS A 54 -13.96 11.32 -20.57
C CYS A 54 -12.81 10.35 -20.20
N TRP A 55 -12.17 9.69 -21.18
CA TRP A 55 -11.09 8.70 -20.98
C TRP A 55 -11.38 7.58 -19.97
N THR A 56 -12.66 7.32 -19.69
CA THR A 56 -13.10 6.32 -18.71
C THR A 56 -13.07 4.91 -19.29
N ILE A 57 -13.13 4.80 -20.62
CA ILE A 57 -13.12 3.54 -21.36
C ILE A 57 -11.70 3.27 -21.83
N ASN A 58 -11.18 2.08 -21.52
CA ASN A 58 -9.89 1.61 -22.00
C ASN A 58 -10.14 0.59 -23.10
N ILE A 59 -9.88 0.99 -24.36
CA ILE A 59 -10.08 0.12 -25.53
C ILE A 59 -8.84 -0.77 -25.67
N ASN A 60 -7.63 -0.19 -25.60
CA ASN A 60 -6.39 -0.93 -25.56
C ASN A 60 -5.92 -1.22 -24.11
N MET A 61 -5.99 -2.48 -23.69
CA MET A 61 -5.50 -2.91 -22.37
C MET A 61 -4.01 -2.62 -22.17
N GLY A 62 -3.21 -2.55 -23.23
CA GLY A 62 -1.78 -2.24 -23.14
C GLY A 62 -1.50 -0.86 -22.54
N TYR A 63 -2.33 0.13 -22.85
CA TYR A 63 -2.19 1.48 -22.28
C TYR A 63 -2.61 1.49 -20.81
N TRP A 64 -3.67 0.78 -20.45
CA TRP A 64 -4.09 0.63 -19.05
C TRP A 64 -3.00 -0.01 -18.17
N TRP A 65 -2.22 -0.92 -18.74
CA TRP A 65 -1.10 -1.57 -18.06
C TRP A 65 0.03 -0.61 -17.63
N ILE A 66 0.18 0.56 -18.25
CA ILE A 66 1.18 1.56 -17.85
C ILE A 66 0.92 2.03 -16.42
N ILE A 67 -0.33 2.44 -16.14
CA ILE A 67 -0.72 2.84 -14.77
C ILE A 67 -0.77 1.62 -13.87
N ARG A 68 -1.41 0.52 -14.32
CA ARG A 68 -1.58 -0.69 -13.50
C ARG A 68 -0.24 -1.25 -13.01
N SER A 69 0.77 -1.30 -13.87
CA SER A 69 2.11 -1.79 -13.53
C SER A 69 2.74 -0.98 -12.40
N SER A 70 2.63 0.34 -12.44
CA SER A 70 3.17 1.20 -11.37
C SER A 70 2.48 0.94 -10.02
N VAL A 71 1.17 0.72 -10.02
CA VAL A 71 0.40 0.38 -8.81
C VAL A 71 0.78 -1.00 -8.28
N LEU A 72 0.86 -2.02 -9.16
CA LEU A 72 1.27 -3.37 -8.79
C LEU A 72 2.68 -3.41 -8.21
N LEU A 73 3.61 -2.63 -8.78
CA LEU A 73 4.97 -2.49 -8.26
C LEU A 73 4.96 -1.90 -6.85
N ALA A 74 4.21 -0.82 -6.61
CA ALA A 74 4.10 -0.21 -5.28
C ALA A 74 3.50 -1.17 -4.24
N ILE A 75 2.43 -1.89 -4.59
CA ILE A 75 1.80 -2.91 -3.75
C ILE A 75 2.79 -4.04 -3.42
N THR A 76 3.53 -4.52 -4.42
CA THR A 76 4.54 -5.58 -4.23
C THR A 76 5.65 -5.15 -3.28
N ILE A 77 6.20 -3.93 -3.47
CA ILE A 77 7.24 -3.41 -2.59
C ILE A 77 6.71 -3.25 -1.16
N ASN A 78 5.48 -2.76 -0.99
CA ASN A 78 4.83 -2.68 0.33
C ASN A 78 4.66 -4.04 1.00
N PHE A 79 4.27 -5.06 0.25
CA PHE A 79 4.18 -6.42 0.76
C PHE A 79 5.52 -6.96 1.25
N LEU A 80 6.60 -6.74 0.48
CA LEU A 80 7.95 -7.12 0.90
C LEU A 80 8.39 -6.40 2.18
N ILE A 81 8.12 -5.09 2.27
CA ILE A 81 8.39 -4.28 3.47
C ILE A 81 7.62 -4.82 4.67
N PHE A 82 6.33 -5.10 4.52
CA PHE A 82 5.49 -5.67 5.58
C PHE A 82 6.05 -7.01 6.08
N MET A 83 6.43 -7.92 5.18
CA MET A 83 7.03 -9.20 5.55
C MET A 83 8.32 -9.02 6.35
N ARG A 84 9.18 -8.05 5.96
CA ARG A 84 10.41 -7.71 6.69
C ARG A 84 10.10 -7.15 8.08
N ILE A 85 9.13 -6.25 8.21
CA ILE A 85 8.72 -5.68 9.50
C ILE A 85 8.21 -6.79 10.42
N ILE A 86 7.35 -7.68 9.93
CA ILE A 86 6.85 -8.83 10.70
C ILE A 86 7.99 -9.74 11.14
N GLN A 87 8.98 -10.02 10.28
CA GLN A 87 10.17 -10.81 10.65
C GLN A 87 10.99 -10.15 11.78
N ILE A 88 11.16 -8.83 11.74
CA ILE A 88 11.87 -8.06 12.78
C ILE A 88 11.08 -8.09 14.09
N LEU A 89 9.77 -7.83 14.04
CA LEU A 89 8.88 -7.86 15.20
C LEU A 89 8.87 -9.24 15.86
N LEU A 90 8.77 -10.31 15.06
CA LEU A 90 8.84 -11.69 15.54
C LEU A 90 10.18 -12.00 16.22
N SER A 91 11.29 -11.56 15.62
CA SER A 91 12.62 -11.73 16.19
C SER A 91 12.78 -11.02 17.53
N LYS A 92 12.33 -9.75 17.62
CA LYS A 92 12.36 -8.98 18.87
C LYS A 92 11.46 -9.58 19.96
N MET A 93 10.28 -10.05 19.60
CA MET A 93 9.34 -10.69 20.53
C MET A 93 9.84 -12.04 21.06
N ARG A 94 10.52 -12.83 20.21
CA ARG A 94 11.13 -14.11 20.62
C ARG A 94 12.27 -13.91 21.62
N ALA A 95 13.07 -12.85 21.46
CA ALA A 95 14.15 -12.52 22.37
C ALA A 95 13.67 -12.16 23.78
N HIS A 96 12.44 -11.70 23.94
CA HIS A 96 11.88 -11.27 25.23
C HIS A 96 11.14 -12.38 26.01
N GLN A 97 11.26 -13.64 25.59
CA GLN A 97 10.75 -14.83 26.28
C GLN A 97 9.30 -14.72 26.81
N MET A 98 8.40 -14.12 26.01
CA MET A 98 6.98 -13.96 26.36
C MET A 98 6.19 -15.28 26.33
N ARG A 99 5.14 -15.38 27.16
CA ARG A 99 4.20 -16.50 27.20
C ARG A 99 3.51 -16.70 25.83
N TYR A 100 3.26 -17.96 25.47
CA TYR A 100 2.70 -18.37 24.15
C TYR A 100 1.36 -17.66 23.81
N THR A 101 0.49 -17.36 24.76
CA THR A 101 -0.79 -16.71 24.45
C THR A 101 -0.62 -15.20 24.21
N ASP A 102 0.23 -14.55 24.99
CA ASP A 102 0.45 -13.10 24.93
C ASP A 102 1.22 -12.68 23.68
N TYR A 103 2.17 -13.51 23.19
CA TYR A 103 2.87 -13.19 21.94
C TYR A 103 1.93 -13.19 20.75
N ARG A 104 0.99 -14.16 20.65
CA ARG A 104 0.05 -14.25 19.51
C ARG A 104 -0.87 -13.05 19.48
N LEU A 105 -1.41 -12.65 20.64
CA LEU A 105 -2.33 -11.53 20.74
C LEU A 105 -1.62 -10.21 20.41
N ARG A 106 -0.42 -9.99 20.95
CA ARG A 106 0.35 -8.76 20.70
C ARG A 106 0.82 -8.67 19.25
N LEU A 107 1.23 -9.79 18.65
CA LEU A 107 1.55 -9.87 17.24
C LEU A 107 0.31 -9.59 16.39
N ALA A 108 -0.81 -10.26 16.65
CA ALA A 108 -2.05 -10.05 15.91
C ALA A 108 -2.50 -8.59 15.95
N ARG A 109 -2.43 -7.94 17.11
CA ARG A 109 -2.76 -6.52 17.26
C ARG A 109 -1.82 -5.61 16.45
N SER A 110 -0.52 -5.90 16.44
CA SER A 110 0.47 -5.12 15.68
C SER A 110 0.31 -5.34 14.17
N THR A 111 0.05 -6.57 13.74
CA THR A 111 -0.19 -6.90 12.34
C THR A 111 -1.50 -6.28 11.85
N LEU A 112 -2.59 -6.36 12.65
CA LEU A 112 -3.91 -5.83 12.31
C LEU A 112 -3.89 -4.30 12.14
N THR A 113 -3.05 -3.60 12.91
CA THR A 113 -2.86 -2.15 12.77
C THR A 113 -2.00 -1.79 11.56
N LEU A 114 -1.00 -2.62 11.24
CA LEU A 114 -0.09 -2.38 10.12
C LEU A 114 -0.72 -2.67 8.75
N ILE A 115 -1.68 -3.61 8.65
CA ILE A 115 -2.38 -3.95 7.40
C ILE A 115 -3.08 -2.74 6.75
N PRO A 116 -3.94 -1.97 7.45
CA PRO A 116 -4.59 -0.79 6.87
C PRO A 116 -3.61 0.35 6.60
N LEU A 117 -2.54 0.48 7.40
CA LEU A 117 -1.50 1.49 7.17
C LEU A 117 -0.74 1.23 5.87
N LEU A 118 -0.28 0.00 5.63
CA LEU A 118 0.52 -0.34 4.44
C LEU A 118 -0.32 -0.70 3.21
N GLY A 119 -1.63 -0.85 3.37
CA GLY A 119 -2.55 -1.24 2.29
C GLY A 119 -2.35 -2.68 1.81
N ILE A 120 -1.95 -3.61 2.69
CA ILE A 120 -1.63 -5.00 2.28
C ILE A 120 -2.84 -5.77 1.77
N HIS A 121 -4.05 -5.38 2.17
CA HIS A 121 -5.28 -5.99 1.68
C HIS A 121 -5.43 -5.87 0.15
N GLU A 122 -4.86 -4.82 -0.46
CA GLU A 122 -4.84 -4.60 -1.91
C GLU A 122 -4.09 -5.71 -2.66
N VAL A 123 -3.13 -6.40 -2.02
CA VAL A 123 -2.39 -7.52 -2.64
C VAL A 123 -3.33 -8.64 -3.07
N VAL A 124 -4.35 -8.94 -2.25
CA VAL A 124 -5.31 -10.01 -2.52
C VAL A 124 -6.08 -9.74 -3.81
N PHE A 125 -6.49 -8.48 -4.01
CA PHE A 125 -7.24 -8.06 -5.18
C PHE A 125 -6.35 -7.73 -6.38
N ALA A 126 -5.10 -7.32 -6.15
CA ALA A 126 -4.10 -7.08 -7.18
C ALA A 126 -3.76 -8.34 -7.98
N LEU A 127 -3.75 -9.52 -7.32
CA LEU A 127 -3.54 -10.82 -7.95
C LEU A 127 -4.72 -11.27 -8.81
N VAL A 128 -5.92 -10.72 -8.57
CA VAL A 128 -7.10 -10.94 -9.40
C VAL A 128 -7.06 -9.95 -10.57
N THR A 129 -6.50 -10.38 -11.69
CA THR A 129 -6.38 -9.55 -12.90
C THR A 129 -7.75 -9.25 -13.53
N ASP A 130 -7.93 -8.05 -14.11
CA ASP A 130 -9.21 -7.72 -14.79
C ASP A 130 -9.49 -8.64 -15.99
N GLU A 131 -8.44 -9.21 -16.58
CA GLU A 131 -8.50 -10.21 -17.65
C GLU A 131 -9.22 -11.51 -17.21
N THR A 132 -9.08 -11.89 -15.95
CA THR A 132 -9.64 -13.13 -15.39
C THR A 132 -10.98 -12.89 -14.68
N ALA A 133 -11.28 -11.65 -14.31
CA ALA A 133 -12.53 -11.26 -13.66
C ALA A 133 -13.64 -11.00 -14.68
N MET A 134 -14.29 -12.05 -15.16
CA MET A 134 -15.52 -11.94 -15.97
C MET A 134 -16.76 -11.82 -15.07
N GLY A 135 -17.67 -10.89 -15.40
CA GLY A 135 -19.00 -10.77 -14.80
C GLY A 135 -19.02 -10.56 -13.28
N THR A 136 -19.59 -11.51 -12.53
CA THR A 136 -19.80 -11.45 -11.08
C THR A 136 -18.49 -11.29 -10.29
N LEU A 137 -17.39 -11.88 -10.74
CA LEU A 137 -16.10 -11.78 -10.03
C LEU A 137 -15.56 -10.34 -10.05
N ARG A 138 -15.76 -9.62 -11.17
CA ARG A 138 -15.39 -8.21 -11.28
C ARG A 138 -16.22 -7.34 -10.36
N LEU A 139 -17.53 -7.60 -10.26
CA LEU A 139 -18.42 -6.86 -9.37
C LEU A 139 -18.03 -7.07 -7.90
N VAL A 140 -17.76 -8.33 -7.51
CA VAL A 140 -17.32 -8.67 -6.15
C VAL A 140 -15.99 -8.01 -5.84
N LYS A 141 -15.01 -8.09 -6.74
CA LYS A 141 -13.72 -7.40 -6.59
C LYS A 141 -13.91 -5.90 -6.40
N LEU A 142 -14.68 -5.26 -7.28
CA LEU A 142 -14.92 -3.82 -7.24
C LEU A 142 -15.63 -3.41 -5.95
N PHE A 143 -16.59 -4.21 -5.48
CA PHE A 143 -17.28 -3.99 -4.21
C PHE A 143 -16.32 -4.02 -3.03
N PHE A 144 -15.46 -5.04 -2.95
CA PHE A 144 -14.49 -5.14 -1.85
C PHE A 144 -13.40 -4.07 -1.93
N ASP A 145 -12.84 -3.80 -3.11
CA ASP A 145 -11.84 -2.74 -3.34
C ASP A 145 -12.40 -1.38 -2.88
N LEU A 146 -13.62 -1.03 -3.31
CA LEU A 146 -14.27 0.21 -2.92
C LEU A 146 -14.63 0.25 -1.44
N PHE A 147 -15.17 -0.84 -0.90
CA PHE A 147 -15.57 -0.90 0.50
C PHE A 147 -14.35 -0.74 1.41
N ILE A 148 -13.33 -1.58 1.23
CA ILE A 148 -12.14 -1.54 2.09
C ILE A 148 -11.38 -0.23 1.88
N GLY A 149 -11.22 0.23 0.64
CA GLY A 149 -10.59 1.51 0.33
C GLY A 149 -11.29 2.70 0.98
N SER A 150 -12.63 2.71 1.02
CA SER A 150 -13.42 3.77 1.67
C SER A 150 -13.22 3.79 3.19
N PHE A 151 -13.14 2.62 3.82
CA PHE A 151 -12.94 2.51 5.27
C PHE A 151 -11.47 2.62 5.69
N GLN A 152 -10.52 2.45 4.78
CA GLN A 152 -9.09 2.46 5.10
C GLN A 152 -8.66 3.76 5.79
N GLY A 153 -9.04 4.92 5.26
CA GLY A 153 -8.70 6.22 5.85
C GLY A 153 -9.27 6.39 7.26
N MET A 154 -10.52 5.96 7.47
CA MET A 154 -11.16 5.97 8.79
C MET A 154 -10.42 5.05 9.77
N LEU A 155 -10.07 3.83 9.36
CA LEU A 155 -9.33 2.88 10.19
C LEU A 155 -7.95 3.43 10.58
N VAL A 156 -7.22 4.02 9.65
CA VAL A 156 -5.92 4.64 9.94
C VAL A 156 -6.06 5.77 10.96
N ALA A 157 -7.05 6.65 10.81
CA ALA A 157 -7.30 7.73 11.77
C ALA A 157 -7.66 7.21 13.17
N VAL A 158 -8.54 6.22 13.27
CA VAL A 158 -8.94 5.62 14.55
C VAL A 158 -7.75 4.96 15.25
N LEU A 159 -6.95 4.18 14.51
CA LEU A 159 -5.85 3.42 15.09
C LEU A 159 -4.64 4.28 15.49
N TYR A 160 -4.28 5.26 14.66
CA TYR A 160 -3.05 6.05 14.84
C TYR A 160 -3.26 7.40 15.52
N CYS A 161 -4.48 7.96 15.49
CA CYS A 161 -4.80 9.23 16.15
C CYS A 161 -5.64 9.00 17.42
N PHE A 162 -6.83 8.39 17.31
CA PHE A 162 -7.77 8.32 18.45
C PHE A 162 -7.42 7.27 19.51
N LEU A 163 -6.85 6.13 19.10
CA LEU A 163 -6.47 5.04 20.02
C LEU A 163 -4.99 5.08 20.42
N ASN A 164 -4.27 6.13 20.03
CA ASN A 164 -2.88 6.29 20.38
C ASN A 164 -2.78 6.94 21.77
N GLY A 165 -2.16 6.25 22.73
CA GLY A 165 -2.10 6.70 24.12
C GLY A 165 -1.17 7.89 24.39
N GLU A 166 -0.45 8.37 23.37
CA GLU A 166 0.37 9.58 23.44
C GLU A 166 -0.42 10.87 23.13
N VAL A 167 -1.59 10.75 22.50
CA VAL A 167 -2.50 11.86 22.14
C VAL A 167 -3.54 12.06 23.24
#